data_AF-R7XTQ1-F1
#
_entry.id   AF-R7XTQ1-F1
#
_cell.length_a   1.000
_cell.length_b   1.000
_cell.length_c   1.000
_cell.angle_alpha   90.00
_cell.angle_beta   90.00
_cell.angle_gamma   90.00
#
_symmetry.space_group_name_H-M   'P 1'
#
loop_
_entity.id
_entity.type
_entity.pdbx_description
1 polymer ?
#
loop_
_entity_poly.entity_id
_entity_poly.type
_entity_poly.pdbx_seq_one_letter_code
_entity_poly.pdbx_strand_id
1 'polypeptide(L)'
;MNTQIDWREELDSSFGRGVDRAPTDYLVPARAALRRRRTAMGAAALATVIVVGGIGWAVAPGDHDVRSSHVANSPTSATSKPTTKGPKTPVSARAVPWPAGDGPARVTPGKGLEIREGAVVHQRRDDLYPGKDTESVALDISFEGTRWWLALEWDKGGSASSSEHAGELNDSFDAFVASSTSGGGMFSPEPDPIADKYPYGRVVNYGLDGVIELRPGATIVRRVDNPHSLTPPETSVGLVVEFEGETIWLSLDSSPTGGGGTFVKEADSGWATFDEWLADQVALQQGEPGLRLVSIDDEGVLTPALPGVEIIEQQSDPDLEAYTGGVATASAAAMLTWDGETWFALVVRFPRGEDTVVSFAADKADGASNVEEFIEFARSRGDGEGLR
;
A
#
# COMPACT_ATOMS: atom_id res chain seq x y z
N MET A 1 54.25 -2.69 22.91
CA MET A 1 53.22 -3.73 23.12
C MET A 1 52.02 -3.30 22.29
N ASN A 2 51.84 -3.90 21.11
CA ASN A 2 50.70 -3.60 20.24
C ASN A 2 49.61 -4.61 20.52
N THR A 3 48.60 -4.21 21.30
CA THR A 3 47.35 -4.97 21.46
C THR A 3 46.50 -4.73 20.22
N GLN A 4 46.65 -5.61 19.23
CA GLN A 4 45.74 -5.69 18.10
C GLN A 4 44.47 -6.40 18.60
N ILE A 5 43.41 -5.63 18.81
CA ILE A 5 42.12 -6.16 19.27
C ILE A 5 41.47 -6.88 18.09
N ASP A 6 41.16 -8.16 18.28
CA ASP A 6 40.41 -8.95 17.30
C ASP A 6 38.91 -8.67 17.45
N TRP A 7 38.46 -7.63 16.76
CA TRP A 7 37.07 -7.18 16.76
C TRP A 7 36.08 -8.26 16.35
N ARG A 8 36.52 -9.29 15.62
CA ARG A 8 35.65 -10.39 15.21
C ARG A 8 35.29 -11.27 16.40
N GLU A 9 36.28 -11.62 17.22
CA GLU A 9 36.08 -12.42 18.43
C GLU A 9 35.26 -11.65 19.47
N GLU A 10 35.51 -10.33 19.58
CA GLU A 10 34.76 -9.48 20.51
C GLU A 10 33.29 -9.32 20.09
N LEU A 11 33.01 -9.14 18.79
CA LEU A 11 31.65 -9.12 18.25
C LEU A 11 30.94 -10.46 18.44
N ASP A 12 31.56 -11.58 18.05
CA ASP A 12 30.95 -12.91 18.19
C ASP A 12 30.67 -13.26 19.67
N SER A 13 31.52 -12.80 20.60
CA SER A 13 31.29 -12.97 22.04
C SER A 13 30.13 -12.12 22.59
N SER A 14 29.88 -10.96 21.98
CA SER A 14 28.87 -9.99 22.43
C SER A 14 27.43 -10.45 22.21
N PHE A 15 27.19 -11.31 21.21
CA PHE A 15 25.84 -11.80 20.88
C PHE A 15 25.30 -12.84 21.87
N GLY A 16 26.12 -13.29 22.84
CA GLY A 16 25.77 -14.37 23.75
C GLY A 16 25.49 -15.69 23.00
N ARG A 17 25.38 -16.80 23.73
CA ARG A 17 24.85 -18.03 23.12
C ARG A 17 23.34 -17.89 22.99
N GLY A 18 22.90 -17.16 21.96
CA GLY A 18 21.50 -17.10 21.58
C GLY A 18 20.96 -18.53 21.44
N VAL A 19 19.81 -18.80 22.04
CA VAL A 19 19.17 -20.09 21.88
C VAL A 19 18.71 -20.18 20.43
N ASP A 20 19.30 -21.07 19.64
CA ASP A 20 18.83 -21.37 18.29
C ASP A 20 17.36 -21.75 18.35
N ARG A 21 16.49 -20.83 17.95
CA ARG A 21 15.05 -21.09 17.82
C ARG A 21 14.77 -21.53 16.40
N ALA A 22 13.95 -22.56 16.27
CA ALA A 22 13.55 -23.03 14.96
C ALA A 22 12.77 -21.90 14.26
N PRO A 23 12.95 -21.67 12.94
CA PRO A 23 12.20 -20.65 12.20
C PRO A 23 10.67 -20.75 12.39
N THR A 24 10.17 -21.95 12.69
CA THR A 24 8.75 -22.21 13.01
C THR A 24 8.24 -21.45 14.24
N ASP A 25 9.11 -21.15 15.19
CA ASP A 25 8.75 -20.46 16.43
C ASP A 25 8.38 -18.99 16.18
N TYR A 26 8.86 -18.41 15.07
CA TYR A 26 8.48 -17.07 14.60
C TYR A 26 7.25 -17.11 13.68
N LEU A 27 7.10 -18.18 12.89
CA LEU A 27 6.01 -18.32 11.92
C LEU A 27 4.65 -18.59 12.59
N VAL A 28 4.63 -19.24 13.74
CA VAL A 28 3.36 -19.53 14.46
C VAL A 28 2.71 -18.25 15.01
N PRO A 29 3.42 -17.36 15.74
CA PRO A 29 2.90 -16.06 16.14
C PRO A 29 2.49 -15.20 14.94
N ALA A 30 3.32 -15.16 13.89
CA ALA A 30 3.04 -14.38 12.69
C ALA A 30 1.74 -14.83 11.98
N ARG A 31 1.53 -16.15 11.83
CA ARG A 31 0.30 -16.70 11.26
C ARG A 31 -0.91 -16.48 12.16
N ALA A 32 -0.74 -16.50 13.48
CA ALA A 32 -1.81 -16.19 14.43
C ALA A 32 -2.22 -14.71 14.32
N ALA A 33 -1.27 -13.79 14.22
CA ALA A 33 -1.52 -12.37 13.98
C ALA A 33 -2.25 -12.13 12.65
N LEU A 34 -1.79 -12.79 11.57
CA LEU A 34 -2.44 -12.72 10.25
C LEU A 34 -3.87 -13.27 10.26
N ARG A 35 -4.13 -14.36 11.00
CA ARG A 35 -5.48 -14.90 11.18
C ARG A 35 -6.37 -13.94 11.96
N ARG A 36 -5.88 -13.32 13.04
CA ARG A 36 -6.63 -12.31 13.81
C ARG A 36 -7.02 -11.12 12.93
N ARG A 37 -6.09 -10.62 12.10
CA ARG A 37 -6.36 -9.53 11.15
C ARG A 37 -7.41 -9.93 10.09
N ARG A 38 -7.33 -11.15 9.58
CA ARG A 38 -8.32 -11.67 8.62
C ARG A 38 -9.69 -11.94 9.23
N THR A 39 -9.75 -12.38 10.49
CA THR A 39 -11.04 -12.57 11.19
C THR A 39 -11.68 -11.24 11.59
N ALA A 40 -10.89 -10.22 11.93
CA ALA A 40 -11.40 -8.87 12.17
C ALA A 40 -12.05 -8.30 10.89
N MET A 41 -11.37 -8.42 9.74
CA MET A 41 -11.93 -8.00 8.45
C MET A 41 -13.13 -8.86 8.00
N GLY A 42 -13.17 -10.15 8.37
CA GLY A 42 -14.28 -11.05 8.01
C GLY A 42 -15.52 -10.94 8.91
N ALA A 43 -15.38 -10.47 10.16
CA ALA A 43 -16.50 -10.35 11.10
C ALA A 43 -17.42 -9.17 10.79
N ALA A 44 -16.92 -8.12 10.12
CA ALA A 44 -17.73 -7.01 9.63
C ALA A 44 -18.78 -7.45 8.58
N ALA A 45 -18.57 -8.57 7.89
CA ALA A 45 -19.49 -9.08 6.86
C ALA A 45 -20.65 -9.94 7.39
N LEU A 46 -20.64 -10.34 8.67
CA LEU A 46 -21.62 -11.29 9.23
C LEU A 46 -22.65 -10.66 10.19
N ALA A 47 -22.54 -9.36 10.49
CA ALA A 47 -23.52 -8.66 11.34
C ALA A 47 -24.80 -8.21 10.59
N THR A 48 -24.82 -8.25 9.25
CA THR A 48 -25.94 -7.72 8.44
C THR A 48 -27.07 -8.73 8.17
N VAL A 49 -26.95 -9.99 8.59
CA VAL A 49 -27.89 -11.07 8.13
C VAL A 49 -29.01 -11.41 9.13
N ILE A 50 -29.13 -10.78 10.32
CA ILE A 50 -30.09 -11.24 11.36
C ILE A 50 -31.30 -10.31 11.62
N VAL A 51 -31.56 -9.26 10.82
CA VAL A 51 -32.73 -8.37 11.07
C VAL A 51 -33.90 -8.52 10.09
N VAL A 52 -33.78 -9.28 9.00
CA VAL A 52 -34.93 -9.52 8.08
C VAL A 52 -35.48 -10.93 8.25
N GLY A 53 -36.39 -11.10 9.22
CA GLY A 53 -36.98 -12.42 9.48
C GLY A 53 -38.21 -12.39 10.39
N GLY A 54 -39.18 -11.53 10.11
CA GLY A 54 -40.46 -11.57 10.83
C GLY A 54 -41.59 -10.90 10.07
N ILE A 55 -42.59 -11.72 9.67
CA ILE A 55 -43.87 -11.38 9.00
C ILE A 55 -43.68 -11.13 7.49
N GLY A 56 -44.29 -11.79 6.51
CA GLY A 56 -45.35 -12.80 6.35
C GLY A 56 -45.75 -12.70 4.86
N TRP A 57 -45.83 -13.77 4.08
CA TRP A 57 -47.09 -14.37 3.61
C TRP A 57 -46.83 -15.63 2.75
N ALA A 58 -47.79 -16.54 2.82
CA ALA A 58 -47.89 -17.78 2.05
C ALA A 58 -48.31 -17.54 0.58
N VAL A 59 -47.89 -18.42 -0.36
CA VAL A 59 -48.73 -19.37 -1.14
C VAL A 59 -47.91 -20.03 -2.29
N ALA A 60 -48.02 -21.37 -2.31
CA ALA A 60 -47.91 -22.37 -3.42
C ALA A 60 -46.55 -22.87 -3.98
N PRO A 61 -46.41 -24.22 -4.15
CA PRO A 61 -45.28 -24.89 -4.78
C PRO A 61 -45.53 -25.21 -6.27
N GLY A 62 -44.45 -25.28 -7.05
CA GLY A 62 -44.46 -25.81 -8.41
C GLY A 62 -43.17 -26.57 -8.69
N ASP A 63 -43.27 -27.89 -8.73
CA ASP A 63 -42.26 -28.82 -9.23
C ASP A 63 -41.82 -28.45 -10.65
N HIS A 64 -40.52 -28.55 -10.93
CA HIS A 64 -40.03 -29.06 -12.22
C HIS A 64 -38.67 -29.76 -12.06
N ASP A 65 -38.72 -31.08 -12.18
CA ASP A 65 -37.63 -31.97 -12.60
C ASP A 65 -36.98 -31.47 -13.91
N VAL A 66 -35.64 -31.39 -13.95
CA VAL A 66 -34.89 -31.69 -15.18
C VAL A 66 -33.59 -32.43 -14.84
N ARG A 67 -33.56 -33.70 -15.29
CA ARG A 67 -32.40 -34.58 -15.48
C ARG A 67 -31.47 -34.07 -16.58
N SER A 68 -30.16 -34.25 -16.40
CA SER A 68 -29.20 -34.86 -17.36
C SER A 68 -27.79 -34.77 -16.77
N SER A 69 -27.13 -35.82 -16.28
CA SER A 69 -26.52 -37.01 -16.93
C SER A 69 -25.26 -36.72 -17.79
N HIS A 70 -24.17 -37.39 -17.39
CA HIS A 70 -22.93 -37.72 -18.14
C HIS A 70 -21.90 -36.59 -18.33
N VAL A 71 -20.58 -36.77 -18.23
CA VAL A 71 -19.69 -37.91 -18.57
C VAL A 71 -18.46 -37.92 -17.66
N ALA A 72 -18.05 -39.10 -17.20
CA ALA A 72 -16.72 -39.38 -16.64
C ALA A 72 -15.82 -39.95 -17.75
N ASN A 73 -14.61 -39.41 -17.92
CA ASN A 73 -13.56 -40.02 -18.73
C ASN A 73 -12.34 -40.32 -17.85
N SER A 74 -12.07 -41.61 -17.68
CA SER A 74 -10.86 -42.16 -17.04
C SER A 74 -9.71 -42.31 -18.07
N PRO A 75 -8.45 -42.49 -17.60
CA PRO A 75 -7.25 -42.04 -18.30
C PRO A 75 -6.64 -43.09 -19.24
N THR A 76 -5.96 -42.61 -20.27
CA THR A 76 -5.15 -43.43 -21.19
C THR A 76 -3.75 -43.65 -20.61
N SER A 77 -3.40 -44.91 -20.38
CA SER A 77 -2.06 -45.38 -20.04
C SER A 77 -1.08 -45.18 -21.21
N ALA A 78 0.09 -44.59 -20.94
CA ALA A 78 1.21 -44.56 -21.88
C ALA A 78 2.38 -45.40 -21.36
N THR A 79 2.84 -46.28 -22.24
CA THR A 79 3.91 -47.26 -22.13
C THR A 79 5.29 -46.63 -21.89
N SER A 80 6.00 -47.12 -20.87
CA SER A 80 7.39 -46.76 -20.54
C SER A 80 8.41 -47.39 -21.50
N LYS A 81 9.34 -46.60 -22.03
CA LYS A 81 10.60 -47.06 -22.63
C LYS A 81 11.72 -47.02 -21.57
N PRO A 82 12.73 -47.93 -21.63
CA PRO A 82 13.84 -47.93 -20.67
C PRO A 82 14.88 -46.87 -21.05
N THR A 83 15.21 -45.98 -20.11
CA THR A 83 16.26 -44.96 -20.29
C THR A 83 17.55 -45.39 -19.59
N THR A 84 18.60 -45.46 -20.39
CA THR A 84 20.02 -45.63 -20.08
C THR A 84 20.49 -44.65 -18.99
N LYS A 85 21.21 -45.15 -17.98
CA LYS A 85 21.87 -44.34 -16.93
C LYS A 85 22.98 -43.48 -17.53
N GLY A 86 22.69 -42.20 -17.77
CA GLY A 86 23.67 -41.14 -18.00
C GLY A 86 24.18 -40.51 -16.71
N PRO A 87 25.32 -39.79 -16.75
CA PRO A 87 26.00 -39.24 -15.58
C PRO A 87 25.12 -38.23 -14.82
N LYS A 88 25.24 -38.22 -13.48
CA LYS A 88 24.52 -37.32 -12.58
C LYS A 88 24.82 -35.86 -12.92
N THR A 89 23.90 -35.20 -13.62
CA THR A 89 23.82 -33.74 -13.72
C THR A 89 23.62 -33.16 -12.32
N PRO A 90 24.34 -32.10 -11.92
CA PRO A 90 24.08 -31.41 -10.65
C PRO A 90 22.61 -30.96 -10.62
N VAL A 91 21.96 -31.16 -9.48
CA VAL A 91 20.56 -30.78 -9.25
C VAL A 91 20.48 -29.26 -9.36
N SER A 92 19.88 -28.78 -10.46
CA SER A 92 19.61 -27.36 -10.68
C SER A 92 18.75 -26.85 -9.53
N ALA A 93 19.23 -25.83 -8.82
CA ALA A 93 18.47 -25.20 -7.74
C ALA A 93 17.13 -24.72 -8.31
N ARG A 94 16.03 -25.12 -7.68
CA ARG A 94 14.66 -24.78 -8.13
C ARG A 94 14.53 -23.25 -8.20
N ALA A 95 14.25 -22.72 -9.39
CA ALA A 95 14.02 -21.30 -9.58
C ALA A 95 12.87 -20.83 -8.67
N VAL A 96 13.03 -19.66 -8.05
CA VAL A 96 11.97 -19.05 -7.26
C VAL A 96 10.91 -18.56 -8.26
N PRO A 97 9.64 -18.96 -8.14
CA PRO A 97 8.61 -18.52 -9.06
C PRO A 97 8.50 -16.99 -9.07
N TRP A 98 8.16 -16.41 -10.22
CA TRP A 98 7.86 -14.97 -10.34
C TRP A 98 6.53 -14.67 -9.63
N PRO A 99 6.52 -13.77 -8.62
CA PRO A 99 5.29 -13.18 -8.09
C PRO A 99 4.44 -12.54 -9.20
N ALA A 100 3.12 -12.51 -8.99
CA ALA A 100 2.23 -11.74 -9.84
C ALA A 100 2.52 -10.23 -9.66
N GLY A 101 2.65 -9.50 -10.77
CA GLY A 101 2.98 -8.06 -10.76
C GLY A 101 4.47 -7.73 -10.82
N ASP A 102 5.37 -8.69 -10.61
CA ASP A 102 6.81 -8.44 -10.77
C ASP A 102 7.14 -8.11 -12.23
N GLY A 103 8.05 -7.15 -12.40
CA GLY A 103 8.55 -6.71 -13.70
C GLY A 103 9.32 -7.79 -14.49
N PRO A 104 9.77 -7.45 -15.71
CA PRO A 104 10.41 -8.40 -16.63
C PRO A 104 11.86 -8.76 -16.27
N ALA A 105 12.45 -8.05 -15.30
CA ALA A 105 13.70 -8.41 -14.67
C ALA A 105 13.66 -8.06 -13.18
N ARG A 106 14.47 -8.73 -12.38
CA ARG A 106 14.66 -8.44 -10.95
C ARG A 106 16.08 -8.77 -10.53
N VAL A 107 16.46 -8.33 -9.33
CA VAL A 107 17.68 -8.80 -8.68
C VAL A 107 17.29 -9.72 -7.52
N THR A 108 17.92 -10.89 -7.44
CA THR A 108 17.81 -11.76 -6.27
C THR A 108 19.13 -11.73 -5.48
N PRO A 109 19.11 -11.46 -4.17
CA PRO A 109 20.31 -11.49 -3.32
C PRO A 109 21.12 -12.78 -3.51
N GLY A 110 22.41 -12.63 -3.82
CA GLY A 110 23.35 -13.72 -4.05
C GLY A 110 23.22 -14.45 -5.41
N LYS A 111 22.21 -14.13 -6.23
CA LYS A 111 22.09 -14.64 -7.61
C LYS A 111 22.29 -13.57 -8.67
N GLY A 112 22.17 -12.30 -8.29
CA GLY A 112 22.28 -11.16 -9.20
C GLY A 112 21.04 -10.99 -10.06
N LEU A 113 21.25 -10.49 -11.28
CA LEU A 113 20.20 -10.21 -12.24
C LEU A 113 19.48 -11.48 -12.74
N GLU A 114 18.16 -11.54 -12.58
CA GLU A 114 17.27 -12.54 -13.16
C GLU A 114 16.36 -11.89 -14.22
N ILE A 115 16.33 -12.46 -15.43
CA ILE A 115 15.46 -12.03 -16.52
C ILE A 115 14.28 -13.00 -16.66
N ARG A 116 13.06 -12.47 -16.75
CA ARG A 116 11.82 -13.25 -16.85
C ARG A 116 11.79 -14.12 -18.10
N GLU A 117 11.34 -15.36 -17.95
CA GLU A 117 11.13 -16.24 -19.09
C GLU A 117 10.12 -15.58 -20.04
N GLY A 118 10.50 -15.43 -21.31
CA GLY A 118 9.72 -14.73 -22.32
C GLY A 118 10.02 -13.23 -22.44
N ALA A 119 10.84 -12.65 -21.55
CA ALA A 119 11.29 -11.27 -21.70
C ALA A 119 12.44 -11.16 -22.72
N VAL A 120 12.45 -10.09 -23.50
CA VAL A 120 13.41 -9.81 -24.56
C VAL A 120 14.16 -8.54 -24.23
N VAL A 121 15.46 -8.66 -23.96
CA VAL A 121 16.35 -7.50 -23.74
C VAL A 121 16.77 -6.93 -25.09
N HIS A 122 16.38 -5.69 -25.35
CA HIS A 122 16.74 -4.93 -26.55
C HIS A 122 18.09 -4.21 -26.38
N GLN A 123 18.33 -3.63 -25.20
CA GLN A 123 19.58 -2.96 -24.88
C GLN A 123 19.96 -3.23 -23.41
N ARG A 124 21.27 -3.35 -23.16
CA ARG A 124 21.84 -3.56 -21.82
C ARG A 124 23.03 -2.63 -21.63
N ARG A 125 23.11 -1.99 -20.46
CA ARG A 125 24.26 -1.22 -20.01
C ARG A 125 24.65 -1.66 -18.62
N ASP A 126 25.77 -2.35 -18.50
CA ASP A 126 26.35 -2.70 -17.22
C ASP A 126 27.14 -1.52 -16.64
N ASP A 127 27.41 -1.56 -15.33
CA ASP A 127 28.22 -0.57 -14.62
C ASP A 127 27.68 0.87 -14.78
N LEU A 128 26.40 1.05 -14.44
CA LEU A 128 25.75 2.36 -14.46
C LEU A 128 26.40 3.37 -13.51
N TYR A 129 26.98 2.87 -12.42
CA TYR A 129 27.52 3.68 -11.32
C TYR A 129 29.02 3.38 -11.14
N PRO A 130 29.86 3.79 -12.10
CA PRO A 130 31.28 3.47 -12.06
C PRO A 130 31.92 4.07 -10.79
N GLY A 131 32.63 3.23 -10.05
CA GLY A 131 33.31 3.61 -8.80
C GLY A 131 32.55 3.25 -7.52
N LYS A 132 31.33 2.72 -7.60
CA LYS A 132 30.65 2.09 -6.46
C LYS A 132 31.06 0.63 -6.30
N ASP A 133 31.00 0.13 -5.06
CA ASP A 133 31.16 -1.31 -4.74
C ASP A 133 29.82 -2.06 -4.89
N THR A 134 29.10 -1.77 -5.98
CA THR A 134 27.78 -2.33 -6.31
C THR A 134 27.78 -2.77 -7.75
N GLU A 135 27.11 -3.88 -8.07
CA GLU A 135 26.79 -4.23 -9.44
C GLU A 135 25.58 -3.41 -9.90
N SER A 136 25.56 -2.99 -11.16
CA SER A 136 24.43 -2.24 -11.70
C SER A 136 24.22 -2.51 -13.19
N VAL A 137 22.97 -2.42 -13.62
CA VAL A 137 22.59 -2.58 -15.02
C VAL A 137 21.37 -1.73 -15.37
N ALA A 138 21.37 -1.12 -16.54
CA ALA A 138 20.15 -0.64 -17.18
C ALA A 138 19.73 -1.59 -18.30
N LEU A 139 18.43 -1.84 -18.39
CA LEU A 139 17.82 -2.71 -19.38
C LEU A 139 16.72 -1.97 -20.12
N ASP A 140 16.78 -2.04 -21.44
CA ASP A 140 15.62 -1.84 -22.30
C ASP A 140 15.07 -3.21 -22.64
N ILE A 141 13.88 -3.52 -22.16
CA ILE A 141 13.36 -4.89 -22.12
C ILE A 141 11.87 -4.91 -22.44
N SER A 142 11.43 -5.86 -23.25
CA SER A 142 10.01 -6.10 -23.47
C SER A 142 9.56 -7.43 -22.87
N PHE A 143 8.31 -7.47 -22.42
CA PHE A 143 7.67 -8.66 -21.89
C PHE A 143 6.16 -8.54 -22.10
N GLU A 144 5.52 -9.62 -22.58
CA GLU A 144 4.07 -9.65 -22.85
C GLU A 144 3.57 -8.46 -23.70
N GLY A 145 4.37 -8.06 -24.70
CA GLY A 145 4.03 -6.98 -25.62
C GLY A 145 4.27 -5.56 -25.09
N THR A 146 4.69 -5.42 -23.84
CA THR A 146 4.99 -4.11 -23.21
C THR A 146 6.49 -3.90 -23.12
N ARG A 147 6.97 -2.69 -23.41
CA ARG A 147 8.39 -2.29 -23.31
C ARG A 147 8.63 -1.46 -22.06
N TRP A 148 9.71 -1.77 -21.37
CA TRP A 148 10.11 -1.20 -20.08
C TRP A 148 11.55 -0.73 -20.16
N TRP A 149 11.86 0.32 -19.41
CA TRP A 149 13.23 0.67 -19.07
C TRP A 149 13.43 0.46 -17.57
N LEU A 150 14.48 -0.29 -17.24
CA LEU A 150 14.82 -0.65 -15.87
C LEU A 150 16.23 -0.17 -15.56
N ALA A 151 16.44 0.38 -14.37
CA ALA A 151 17.75 0.52 -13.76
C ALA A 151 17.75 -0.35 -12.50
N LEU A 152 18.77 -1.18 -12.34
CA LEU A 152 18.92 -2.12 -11.25
C LEU A 152 20.32 -1.94 -10.64
N GLU A 153 20.40 -1.85 -9.32
CA GLU A 153 21.66 -1.73 -8.56
C GLU A 153 21.60 -2.73 -7.40
N TRP A 154 22.68 -3.47 -7.16
CA TRP A 154 22.70 -4.47 -6.09
C TRP A 154 24.09 -4.77 -5.55
N ASP A 155 24.11 -5.27 -4.33
CA ASP A 155 25.30 -5.77 -3.66
C ASP A 155 25.00 -7.03 -2.83
N LYS A 156 25.83 -7.32 -1.83
CA LYS A 156 25.64 -8.48 -0.95
C LYS A 156 24.50 -8.29 0.07
N GLY A 157 24.07 -7.05 0.33
CA GLY A 157 23.14 -6.68 1.39
C GLY A 157 21.77 -6.20 0.91
N GLY A 158 21.63 -5.79 -0.36
CA GLY A 158 20.36 -5.31 -0.89
C GLY A 158 20.34 -5.10 -2.40
N SER A 159 19.18 -4.64 -2.88
CA SER A 159 18.96 -4.25 -4.27
C SER A 159 18.03 -3.05 -4.32
N ALA A 160 18.30 -2.13 -5.24
CA ALA A 160 17.43 -1.03 -5.61
C ALA A 160 17.03 -1.17 -7.08
N SER A 161 15.82 -0.73 -7.42
CA SER A 161 15.29 -0.78 -8.78
C SER A 161 14.46 0.45 -9.09
N SER A 162 14.61 0.97 -10.30
CA SER A 162 13.72 1.95 -10.91
C SER A 162 13.19 1.38 -12.22
N SER A 163 11.93 1.64 -12.52
CA SER A 163 11.26 1.12 -13.71
C SER A 163 10.26 2.13 -14.26
N GLU A 164 10.20 2.26 -15.58
CA GLU A 164 9.15 3.01 -16.27
C GLU A 164 8.77 2.32 -17.59
N HIS A 165 7.61 2.66 -18.13
CA HIS A 165 7.27 2.27 -19.49
C HIS A 165 8.05 3.13 -20.49
N ALA A 166 8.50 2.50 -21.58
CA ALA A 166 9.28 3.20 -22.60
C ALA A 166 8.46 4.33 -23.24
N GLY A 167 8.95 5.58 -23.11
CA GLY A 167 8.31 6.78 -23.64
C GLY A 167 7.35 7.50 -22.69
N GLU A 168 7.25 7.07 -21.42
CA GLU A 168 6.36 7.69 -20.43
C GLU A 168 6.95 8.97 -19.83
N LEU A 169 8.15 8.86 -19.22
CA LEU A 169 8.84 10.00 -18.59
C LEU A 169 10.06 10.46 -19.39
N ASN A 170 10.73 9.53 -20.07
CA ASN A 170 11.90 9.82 -20.89
C ASN A 170 11.62 9.52 -22.37
N ASP A 171 12.16 10.33 -23.27
CA ASP A 171 11.97 10.15 -24.72
C ASP A 171 12.84 9.02 -25.30
N SER A 172 13.81 8.52 -24.54
CA SER A 172 14.73 7.47 -24.98
C SER A 172 15.35 6.73 -23.80
N PHE A 173 15.83 5.51 -24.07
CA PHE A 173 16.62 4.73 -23.10
C PHE A 173 17.87 5.48 -22.64
N ASP A 174 18.47 6.30 -23.50
CA ASP A 174 19.64 7.13 -23.14
C ASP A 174 19.27 8.23 -22.15
N ALA A 175 18.13 8.89 -22.35
CA ALA A 175 17.61 9.89 -21.42
C ALA A 175 17.24 9.26 -20.07
N PHE A 176 16.60 8.09 -20.08
CA PHE A 176 16.33 7.32 -18.86
C PHE A 176 17.61 6.94 -18.10
N VAL A 177 18.64 6.44 -18.80
CA VAL A 177 19.93 6.09 -18.18
C VAL A 177 20.62 7.33 -17.62
N ALA A 178 20.62 8.45 -18.35
CA ALA A 178 21.18 9.71 -17.88
C ALA A 178 20.45 10.22 -16.64
N SER A 179 19.11 10.18 -16.63
CA SER A 179 18.29 10.54 -15.47
C SER A 179 18.62 9.66 -14.26
N SER A 180 18.64 8.34 -14.45
CA SER A 180 18.94 7.34 -13.41
C SER A 180 20.37 7.44 -12.84
N THR A 181 21.30 8.06 -13.57
CA THR A 181 22.71 8.21 -13.17
C THR A 181 23.07 9.60 -12.66
N SER A 182 22.31 10.62 -13.03
CA SER A 182 22.54 12.01 -12.61
C SER A 182 22.46 12.22 -11.09
N GLY A 183 21.72 11.38 -10.36
CA GLY A 183 21.59 11.40 -8.90
C GLY A 183 22.69 10.65 -8.13
N GLY A 184 23.69 10.07 -8.82
CA GLY A 184 24.77 9.32 -8.16
C GLY A 184 24.41 7.90 -7.72
N GLY A 185 23.35 7.29 -8.27
CA GLY A 185 22.89 5.94 -7.92
C GLY A 185 21.47 5.87 -7.37
N MET A 186 20.93 4.66 -7.32
CA MET A 186 19.71 4.36 -6.56
C MET A 186 20.01 4.05 -5.09
N PHE A 187 21.25 3.69 -4.75
CA PHE A 187 21.76 3.85 -3.38
C PHE A 187 22.24 5.28 -3.17
N SER A 188 21.79 5.85 -2.05
CA SER A 188 21.78 7.26 -1.69
C SER A 188 22.94 8.11 -2.23
N PRO A 189 22.69 9.40 -2.53
CA PRO A 189 23.77 10.39 -2.56
C PRO A 189 24.65 10.26 -1.32
N GLU A 190 25.88 10.80 -1.36
CA GLU A 190 26.68 10.97 -0.13
C GLU A 190 25.77 11.39 1.02
N PRO A 191 25.81 10.69 2.17
CA PRO A 191 24.79 10.79 3.20
C PRO A 191 24.64 12.24 3.58
N ASP A 192 23.56 12.88 3.10
CA ASP A 192 23.12 14.11 3.72
C ASP A 192 22.64 13.65 5.10
N PRO A 193 23.37 13.99 6.18
CA PRO A 193 23.03 13.51 7.51
C PRO A 193 21.61 13.94 7.92
N ILE A 194 21.03 14.93 7.24
CA ILE A 194 19.63 15.32 7.38
C ILE A 194 18.73 14.39 6.56
N ALA A 195 19.02 14.15 5.29
CA ALA A 195 18.18 13.28 4.44
C ALA A 195 18.15 11.82 4.94
N ASP A 196 19.29 11.29 5.43
CA ASP A 196 19.36 9.95 6.01
C ASP A 196 18.56 9.84 7.31
N LYS A 197 18.55 10.92 8.11
CA LYS A 197 17.79 10.99 9.35
C LYS A 197 16.28 11.20 9.12
N TYR A 198 15.93 11.83 8.00
CA TYR A 198 14.56 12.22 7.63
C TYR A 198 14.24 11.80 6.19
N PRO A 199 14.21 10.49 5.90
CA PRO A 199 13.99 10.02 4.53
C PRO A 199 12.60 10.41 4.03
N TYR A 200 12.47 10.63 2.74
CA TYR A 200 11.21 10.95 2.05
C TYR A 200 10.51 12.22 2.54
N GLY A 201 11.28 13.24 2.95
CA GLY A 201 10.72 14.52 3.39
C GLY A 201 10.05 14.46 4.76
N ARG A 202 10.29 13.41 5.56
CA ARG A 202 9.76 13.31 6.92
C ARG A 202 10.17 14.52 7.76
N VAL A 203 9.21 15.10 8.46
CA VAL A 203 9.47 16.22 9.40
C VAL A 203 9.70 15.74 10.83
N VAL A 204 9.34 14.49 11.11
CA VAL A 204 9.49 13.82 12.40
C VAL A 204 10.07 12.41 12.20
N ASN A 205 11.03 12.05 13.04
CA ASN A 205 11.44 10.66 13.26
C ASN A 205 10.90 10.18 14.61
N TYR A 206 10.32 8.99 14.66
CA TYR A 206 9.77 8.39 15.87
C TYR A 206 10.53 7.10 16.19
N GLY A 207 11.39 7.19 17.20
CA GLY A 207 12.28 6.10 17.59
C GLY A 207 11.54 4.87 18.14
N LEU A 208 12.23 3.74 18.14
CA LEU A 208 11.74 2.48 18.73
C LEU A 208 11.55 2.57 20.26
N ASP A 209 12.15 3.58 20.88
CA ASP A 209 12.01 3.94 22.29
C ASP A 209 10.88 4.96 22.55
N GLY A 210 10.12 5.33 21.52
CA GLY A 210 9.08 6.35 21.58
C GLY A 210 9.61 7.78 21.66
N VAL A 211 10.91 8.01 21.42
CA VAL A 211 11.49 9.35 21.38
C VAL A 211 11.18 10.00 20.03
N ILE A 212 10.71 11.24 20.08
CA ILE A 212 10.42 12.06 18.90
C ILE A 212 11.64 12.93 18.59
N GLU A 213 12.16 12.84 17.37
CA GLU A 213 13.20 13.72 16.87
C GLU A 213 12.64 14.57 15.73
N LEU A 214 12.70 15.90 15.89
CA LEU A 214 12.20 16.85 14.88
C LEU A 214 13.30 17.24 13.90
N ARG A 215 12.94 17.35 12.62
CA ARG A 215 13.81 17.95 11.61
C ARG A 215 14.15 19.39 12.02
N PRO A 216 15.38 19.89 11.83
CA PRO A 216 15.71 21.27 12.15
C PRO A 216 14.74 22.25 11.48
N GLY A 217 14.12 23.13 12.28
CA GLY A 217 13.10 24.08 11.82
C GLY A 217 11.65 23.60 11.99
N ALA A 218 11.43 22.32 12.27
CA ALA A 218 10.09 21.80 12.57
C ALA A 218 9.69 22.10 14.03
N THR A 219 8.42 22.44 14.25
CA THR A 219 7.87 22.73 15.57
C THR A 219 6.60 21.93 15.80
N ILE A 220 6.52 21.20 16.91
CA ILE A 220 5.25 20.56 17.32
C ILE A 220 4.35 21.64 17.92
N VAL A 221 3.22 21.90 17.28
CA VAL A 221 2.20 22.85 17.78
C VAL A 221 1.10 22.15 18.58
N ARG A 222 0.86 20.86 18.31
CA ARG A 222 -0.10 20.04 19.06
C ARG A 222 0.39 18.59 19.15
N ARG A 223 0.11 17.94 20.29
CA ARG A 223 0.43 16.55 20.56
C ARG A 223 -0.74 15.84 21.26
N VAL A 224 -1.06 14.65 20.80
CA VAL A 224 -2.02 13.73 21.42
C VAL A 224 -1.29 12.43 21.73
N ASP A 225 -1.15 12.11 23.01
CA ASP A 225 -0.45 10.91 23.46
C ASP A 225 -1.35 9.67 23.36
N ASN A 226 -0.78 8.60 22.82
CA ASN A 226 -1.38 7.28 22.70
C ASN A 226 -2.80 7.22 22.08
N PRO A 227 -3.06 7.87 20.92
CA PRO A 227 -4.39 7.88 20.30
C PRO A 227 -4.89 6.48 19.96
N HIS A 228 -4.00 5.53 19.67
CA HIS A 228 -4.36 4.15 19.34
C HIS A 228 -4.61 3.27 20.57
N SER A 229 -4.53 3.82 21.79
CA SER A 229 -4.70 3.08 23.05
C SER A 229 -3.80 1.84 23.17
N LEU A 230 -2.56 1.95 22.66
CA LEU A 230 -1.58 0.86 22.71
C LEU A 230 -1.10 0.64 24.15
N THR A 231 -0.73 -0.59 24.46
CA THR A 231 -0.16 -0.95 25.77
C THR A 231 1.35 -1.05 25.68
N PRO A 232 2.11 -0.55 26.67
CA PRO A 232 3.56 -0.71 26.69
C PRO A 232 4.01 -2.16 26.44
N PRO A 233 5.11 -2.38 25.69
CA PRO A 233 6.07 -1.36 25.23
C PRO A 233 5.66 -0.60 23.96
N GLU A 234 4.49 -0.87 23.39
CA GLU A 234 4.01 -0.15 22.21
C GLU A 234 3.55 1.26 22.59
N THR A 235 3.82 2.22 21.73
CA THR A 235 3.47 3.63 21.93
C THR A 235 2.92 4.21 20.64
N SER A 236 2.01 5.18 20.74
CA SER A 236 1.52 5.95 19.60
C SER A 236 1.45 7.43 19.94
N VAL A 237 1.50 8.29 18.92
CA VAL A 237 1.38 9.73 19.08
C VAL A 237 0.74 10.37 17.84
N GLY A 238 -0.22 11.25 18.06
CA GLY A 238 -0.73 12.17 17.05
C GLY A 238 -0.04 13.53 17.18
N LEU A 239 0.39 14.13 16.08
CA LEU A 239 1.12 15.40 16.06
C LEU A 239 0.56 16.37 15.01
N VAL A 240 0.54 17.65 15.36
CA VAL A 240 0.50 18.75 14.39
C VAL A 240 1.87 19.41 14.42
N VAL A 241 2.52 19.49 13.26
CA VAL A 241 3.86 20.01 13.10
C VAL A 241 3.85 21.13 12.07
N GLU A 242 4.42 22.28 12.44
CA GLU A 242 4.74 23.34 11.50
C GLU A 242 6.15 23.13 10.95
N PHE A 243 6.30 23.15 9.63
CA PHE A 243 7.60 23.06 8.97
C PHE A 243 7.57 23.82 7.64
N GLU A 244 8.53 24.71 7.42
CA GLU A 244 8.64 25.51 6.18
C GLU A 244 7.37 26.30 5.80
N GLY A 245 6.57 26.69 6.80
CA GLY A 245 5.31 27.43 6.61
C GLY A 245 4.11 26.54 6.31
N GLU A 246 4.28 25.22 6.28
CA GLU A 246 3.20 24.25 6.12
C GLU A 246 2.82 23.63 7.47
N THR A 247 1.54 23.29 7.60
CA THR A 247 1.02 22.49 8.72
C THR A 247 0.90 21.03 8.26
N ILE A 248 1.54 20.12 8.99
CA ILE A 248 1.55 18.69 8.71
C ILE A 248 0.96 17.94 9.90
N TRP A 249 0.02 17.05 9.63
CA TRP A 249 -0.58 16.17 10.62
C TRP A 249 0.07 14.80 10.53
N LEU A 250 0.42 14.20 11.67
CA LEU A 250 1.07 12.90 11.75
C LEU A 250 0.36 12.01 12.77
N SER A 251 0.23 10.73 12.47
CA SER A 251 -0.14 9.67 13.41
C SER A 251 0.92 8.60 13.31
N LEU A 252 1.66 8.41 14.40
CA LEU A 252 2.86 7.58 14.46
C LEU A 252 2.66 6.50 15.53
N ASP A 253 3.14 5.29 15.25
CA ASP A 253 3.19 4.19 16.21
C ASP A 253 4.58 3.57 16.24
N SER A 254 4.94 2.99 17.39
CA SER A 254 6.22 2.38 17.63
C SER A 254 6.06 1.15 18.51
N SER A 255 6.80 0.10 18.17
CA SER A 255 6.89 -1.17 18.90
C SER A 255 8.36 -1.60 18.94
N PRO A 256 8.74 -2.53 19.84
CA PRO A 256 10.10 -3.08 19.86
C PRO A 256 10.56 -3.73 18.56
N THR A 257 9.61 -4.10 17.67
CA THR A 257 9.88 -4.75 16.39
C THR A 257 9.83 -3.82 15.18
N GLY A 258 9.52 -2.54 15.38
CA GLY A 258 9.34 -1.56 14.31
C GLY A 258 8.23 -0.55 14.61
N GLY A 259 8.10 0.47 13.77
CA GLY A 259 7.04 1.48 13.90
C GLY A 259 6.43 1.82 12.55
N GLY A 260 5.19 2.30 12.58
CA GLY A 260 4.45 2.82 11.45
C GLY A 260 4.17 4.31 11.57
N GLY A 261 3.71 4.91 10.49
CA GLY A 261 3.21 6.26 10.53
C GLY A 261 2.48 6.64 9.26
N THR A 262 1.50 7.51 9.41
CA THR A 262 0.81 8.20 8.33
C THR A 262 0.96 9.70 8.56
N PHE A 263 1.00 10.47 7.49
CA PHE A 263 1.06 11.91 7.54
C PHE A 263 0.31 12.52 6.36
N VAL A 264 -0.20 13.73 6.56
CA VAL A 264 -0.85 14.52 5.52
C VAL A 264 -0.57 16.00 5.76
N LYS A 265 -0.47 16.79 4.69
CA LYS A 265 -0.47 18.25 4.84
C LYS A 265 -1.90 18.70 5.12
N GLU A 266 -2.08 19.62 6.06
CA GLU A 266 -3.41 20.12 6.46
C GLU A 266 -4.19 20.72 5.27
N ALA A 267 -3.48 21.39 4.36
CA ALA A 267 -4.04 21.92 3.12
C ALA A 267 -4.53 20.83 2.14
N ASP A 268 -3.96 19.63 2.20
CA ASP A 268 -4.28 18.50 1.32
C ASP A 268 -5.23 17.48 1.97
N SER A 269 -5.51 17.62 3.27
CA SER A 269 -6.12 16.55 4.05
C SER A 269 -7.59 16.29 3.71
N GLY A 270 -8.38 17.28 3.32
CA GLY A 270 -9.83 17.09 3.14
C GLY A 270 -10.62 16.97 4.45
N TRP A 271 -9.99 16.78 5.61
CA TRP A 271 -10.65 16.96 6.91
C TRP A 271 -10.63 18.43 7.32
N ALA A 272 -11.66 18.86 8.05
CA ALA A 272 -11.71 20.22 8.60
C ALA A 272 -10.69 20.40 9.73
N THR A 273 -10.52 19.38 10.58
CA THR A 273 -9.65 19.46 11.75
C THR A 273 -8.71 18.27 11.92
N PHE A 274 -7.61 18.52 12.64
CA PHE A 274 -6.67 17.48 13.06
C PHE A 274 -7.34 16.38 13.91
N ASP A 275 -8.32 16.73 14.73
CA ASP A 275 -8.97 15.75 15.62
C ASP A 275 -9.82 14.75 14.84
N GLU A 276 -10.54 15.22 13.82
CA GLU A 276 -11.32 14.35 12.94
C GLU A 276 -10.42 13.45 12.10
N TRP A 277 -9.34 14.01 11.54
CA TRP A 277 -8.35 13.24 10.83
C TRP A 277 -7.72 12.16 11.72
N LEU A 278 -7.28 12.53 12.92
CA LEU A 278 -6.65 11.59 13.84
C LEU A 278 -7.63 10.49 14.27
N ALA A 279 -8.89 10.84 14.54
CA ALA A 279 -9.94 9.87 14.86
C ALA A 279 -10.20 8.89 13.70
N ASP A 280 -10.19 9.38 12.45
CA ASP A 280 -10.31 8.56 11.25
C ASP A 280 -9.13 7.56 11.14
N GLN A 281 -7.89 8.03 11.33
CA GLN A 281 -6.71 7.16 11.31
C GLN A 281 -6.77 6.09 12.41
N VAL A 282 -7.23 6.45 13.62
CA VAL A 282 -7.41 5.49 14.73
C VAL A 282 -8.43 4.42 14.35
N ALA A 283 -9.57 4.80 13.78
CA ALA A 283 -10.61 3.87 13.35
C ALA A 283 -10.08 2.90 12.28
N LEU A 284 -9.42 3.42 11.25
CA LEU A 284 -8.83 2.61 10.17
C LEU A 284 -7.80 1.60 10.70
N GLN A 285 -6.94 2.02 11.64
CA GLN A 285 -5.95 1.14 12.25
C GLN A 285 -6.59 0.01 13.08
N GLN A 286 -7.73 0.28 13.70
CA GLN A 286 -8.50 -0.71 14.46
C GLN A 286 -9.34 -1.64 13.56
N GLY A 287 -9.37 -1.37 12.24
CA GLY A 287 -10.21 -2.10 11.29
C GLY A 287 -11.67 -1.68 11.33
N GLU A 288 -11.98 -0.57 11.99
CA GLU A 288 -13.28 0.08 11.95
C GLU A 288 -13.39 0.93 10.68
N PRO A 289 -14.59 1.17 10.16
CA PRO A 289 -14.77 2.16 9.12
C PRO A 289 -14.30 3.52 9.63
N GLY A 290 -13.57 4.26 8.79
CA GLY A 290 -13.33 5.68 9.01
C GLY A 290 -14.61 6.51 9.07
N LEU A 291 -14.49 7.84 9.16
CA LEU A 291 -15.59 8.78 9.09
C LEU A 291 -16.45 8.49 7.85
N ARG A 292 -17.71 8.15 8.09
CA ARG A 292 -18.72 7.89 7.05
C ARG A 292 -19.94 8.74 7.35
N LEU A 293 -20.03 9.89 6.69
CA LEU A 293 -21.17 10.80 6.87
C LEU A 293 -22.44 10.27 6.20
N VAL A 294 -22.27 9.52 5.10
CA VAL A 294 -23.36 8.95 4.29
C VAL A 294 -23.13 7.48 3.96
N SER A 295 -24.21 6.79 3.61
CA SER A 295 -24.22 5.45 3.00
C SER A 295 -25.00 5.49 1.69
N ILE A 296 -24.67 4.61 0.74
CA ILE A 296 -25.35 4.50 -0.56
C ILE A 296 -26.26 3.26 -0.57
N ASP A 297 -27.43 3.32 -1.19
CA ASP A 297 -28.23 2.13 -1.49
C ASP A 297 -27.92 1.55 -2.88
N ASP A 298 -28.64 0.51 -3.30
CA ASP A 298 -28.39 -0.15 -4.59
C ASP A 298 -28.86 0.70 -5.78
N GLU A 299 -29.69 1.71 -5.52
CA GLU A 299 -30.19 2.68 -6.49
C GLU A 299 -29.28 3.92 -6.61
N GLY A 300 -28.21 4.01 -5.82
CA GLY A 300 -27.30 5.15 -5.85
C GLY A 300 -27.82 6.37 -5.11
N VAL A 301 -28.72 6.18 -4.14
CA VAL A 301 -29.25 7.24 -3.27
C VAL A 301 -28.45 7.28 -1.97
N LEU A 302 -28.01 8.50 -1.58
CA LEU A 302 -27.28 8.69 -0.33
C LEU A 302 -28.24 8.87 0.84
N THR A 303 -27.91 8.25 1.96
CA THR A 303 -28.63 8.36 3.23
C THR A 303 -27.66 8.76 4.36
N PRO A 304 -28.08 9.61 5.31
CA PRO A 304 -27.26 9.94 6.48
C PRO A 304 -26.84 8.70 7.26
N ALA A 305 -25.54 8.53 7.50
CA ALA A 305 -24.99 7.42 8.29
C ALA A 305 -24.73 7.79 9.76
N LEU A 306 -24.70 9.09 10.08
CA LEU A 306 -24.50 9.61 11.43
C LEU A 306 -25.63 10.57 11.85
N PRO A 307 -25.91 10.68 13.16
CA PRO A 307 -26.80 11.71 13.69
C PRO A 307 -26.29 13.12 13.33
N GLY A 308 -27.20 14.00 12.94
CA GLY A 308 -26.89 15.39 12.62
C GLY A 308 -26.37 15.63 11.21
N VAL A 309 -26.21 14.58 10.39
CA VAL A 309 -25.93 14.73 8.96
C VAL A 309 -27.22 15.09 8.22
N GLU A 310 -27.20 16.19 7.46
CA GLU A 310 -28.28 16.63 6.58
C GLU A 310 -27.75 16.72 5.14
N ILE A 311 -28.34 15.95 4.22
CA ILE A 311 -27.98 16.00 2.79
C ILE A 311 -28.72 17.17 2.15
N ILE A 312 -27.97 18.14 1.62
CA ILE A 312 -28.49 19.37 1.01
C ILE A 312 -28.73 19.16 -0.48
N GLU A 313 -27.75 18.55 -1.15
CA GLU A 313 -27.76 18.28 -2.59
C GLU A 313 -27.09 16.93 -2.83
N GLN A 314 -27.57 16.17 -3.82
CA GLN A 314 -26.92 14.94 -4.26
C GLN A 314 -27.04 14.76 -5.77
N GLN A 315 -26.06 14.07 -6.33
CA GLN A 315 -26.03 13.60 -7.70
C GLN A 315 -25.71 12.10 -7.71
N SER A 316 -26.63 11.30 -8.24
CA SER A 316 -26.40 9.89 -8.50
C SER A 316 -25.62 9.71 -9.80
N ASP A 317 -24.78 8.67 -9.84
CA ASP A 317 -23.95 8.27 -10.97
C ASP A 317 -23.13 9.41 -11.62
N PRO A 318 -22.36 10.19 -10.83
CA PRO A 318 -21.46 11.18 -11.41
C PRO A 318 -20.40 10.50 -12.29
N ASP A 319 -20.10 11.11 -13.44
CA ASP A 319 -19.03 10.62 -14.32
C ASP A 319 -17.68 10.74 -13.61
N LEU A 320 -17.13 9.59 -13.21
CA LEU A 320 -15.90 9.39 -12.45
C LEU A 320 -15.09 8.22 -13.02
N GLU A 321 -15.08 8.06 -14.34
CA GLU A 321 -14.41 6.93 -15.00
C GLU A 321 -12.93 6.78 -14.56
N ALA A 322 -12.21 7.90 -14.43
CA ALA A 322 -10.83 7.93 -13.94
C ALA A 322 -10.66 7.33 -12.54
N TYR A 323 -11.65 7.52 -11.66
CA TYR A 323 -11.59 7.05 -10.27
C TYR A 323 -12.05 5.60 -10.11
N THR A 324 -13.06 5.21 -10.88
CA THR A 324 -13.71 3.90 -10.73
C THR A 324 -13.13 2.82 -11.64
N GLY A 325 -12.36 3.19 -12.67
CA GLY A 325 -11.92 2.27 -13.72
C GLY A 325 -13.08 1.60 -14.46
N GLY A 326 -14.27 2.20 -14.42
CA GLY A 326 -15.49 1.68 -15.05
C GLY A 326 -16.08 0.43 -14.40
N VAL A 327 -15.65 0.04 -13.18
CA VAL A 327 -16.13 -1.18 -12.51
C VAL A 327 -17.11 -0.93 -11.36
N ALA A 328 -17.46 0.32 -11.06
CA ALA A 328 -18.44 0.64 -10.02
C ALA A 328 -19.84 0.14 -10.40
N THR A 329 -20.60 -0.36 -9.43
CA THR A 329 -22.01 -0.75 -9.60
C THR A 329 -22.97 0.36 -9.21
N ALA A 330 -22.55 1.27 -8.35
CA ALA A 330 -23.26 2.50 -8.01
C ALA A 330 -22.25 3.57 -7.59
N SER A 331 -22.56 4.83 -7.86
CA SER A 331 -21.80 5.96 -7.33
C SER A 331 -22.73 7.13 -7.05
N ALA A 332 -22.35 7.98 -6.09
CA ALA A 332 -23.08 9.21 -5.80
C ALA A 332 -22.17 10.24 -5.14
N ALA A 333 -22.41 11.50 -5.43
CA ALA A 333 -21.80 12.63 -4.75
C ALA A 333 -22.88 13.44 -4.02
N ALA A 334 -22.54 14.04 -2.88
CA ALA A 334 -23.45 14.92 -2.16
C ALA A 334 -22.74 16.08 -1.50
N MET A 335 -23.49 17.17 -1.33
CA MET A 335 -23.18 18.24 -0.40
C MET A 335 -24.08 18.06 0.82
N LEU A 336 -23.50 18.12 2.01
CA LEU A 336 -24.19 17.86 3.27
C LEU A 336 -23.72 18.84 4.35
N THR A 337 -24.47 18.95 5.44
CA THR A 337 -24.03 19.63 6.65
C THR A 337 -23.87 18.64 7.80
N TRP A 338 -22.81 18.80 8.58
CA TRP A 338 -22.53 18.01 9.78
C TRP A 338 -21.71 18.85 10.77
N ASP A 339 -22.09 18.82 12.05
CA ASP A 339 -21.52 19.64 13.13
C ASP A 339 -21.41 21.15 12.82
N GLY A 340 -22.35 21.68 12.02
CA GLY A 340 -22.38 23.09 11.64
C GLY A 340 -21.45 23.46 10.47
N GLU A 341 -20.77 22.48 9.88
CA GLU A 341 -19.89 22.65 8.73
C GLU A 341 -20.51 22.04 7.46
N THR A 342 -20.14 22.57 6.30
CA THR A 342 -20.51 22.01 5.00
C THR A 342 -19.44 21.02 4.56
N TRP A 343 -19.88 19.86 4.07
CA TRP A 343 -19.03 18.81 3.57
C TRP A 343 -19.50 18.36 2.19
N PHE A 344 -18.57 17.80 1.44
CA PHE A 344 -18.83 16.98 0.28
C PHE A 344 -18.57 15.51 0.61
N ALA A 345 -19.36 14.62 0.03
CA ALA A 345 -19.13 13.19 0.10
C ALA A 345 -19.15 12.60 -1.30
N LEU A 346 -18.22 11.68 -1.56
CA LEU A 346 -18.23 10.81 -2.73
C LEU A 346 -18.30 9.36 -2.26
N VAL A 347 -19.29 8.62 -2.74
CA VAL A 347 -19.45 7.19 -2.46
C VAL A 347 -19.39 6.40 -3.75
N VAL A 348 -18.60 5.34 -3.75
CA VAL A 348 -18.48 4.38 -4.86
C VAL A 348 -18.68 2.97 -4.32
N ARG A 349 -19.64 2.24 -4.87
CA ARG A 349 -19.89 0.82 -4.59
C ARG A 349 -19.28 -0.04 -5.69
N PHE A 350 -18.53 -1.06 -5.30
CA PHE A 350 -17.94 -2.04 -6.20
C PHE A 350 -18.76 -3.36 -6.25
N PRO A 351 -18.54 -4.24 -7.25
CA PRO A 351 -19.35 -5.45 -7.46
C PRO A 351 -19.36 -6.46 -6.31
N ARG A 352 -18.44 -6.31 -5.35
CA ARG A 352 -18.38 -7.14 -4.13
C ARG A 352 -19.21 -6.58 -2.97
N GLY A 353 -19.93 -5.48 -3.19
CA GLY A 353 -20.67 -4.75 -2.15
C GLY A 353 -19.76 -3.90 -1.25
N GLU A 354 -18.52 -3.65 -1.68
CA GLU A 354 -17.56 -2.83 -0.95
C GLU A 354 -17.82 -1.36 -1.29
N ASP A 355 -18.06 -0.56 -0.25
CA ASP A 355 -18.27 0.89 -0.39
C ASP A 355 -17.00 1.64 -0.02
N THR A 356 -16.51 2.44 -0.96
CA THR A 356 -15.51 3.48 -0.72
C THR A 356 -16.23 4.80 -0.50
N VAL A 357 -16.07 5.36 0.69
CA VAL A 357 -16.60 6.67 1.06
C VAL A 357 -15.42 7.61 1.25
N VAL A 358 -15.48 8.75 0.58
CA VAL A 358 -14.58 9.88 0.77
C VAL A 358 -15.41 11.07 1.23
N SER A 359 -14.95 11.80 2.23
CA SER A 359 -15.61 12.99 2.74
C SER A 359 -14.60 14.13 2.78
N PHE A 360 -15.01 15.31 2.31
CA PHE A 360 -14.21 16.52 2.25
C PHE A 360 -14.94 17.64 2.96
N ALA A 361 -14.28 18.37 3.85
CA ALA A 361 -14.77 19.66 4.28
C ALA A 361 -14.82 20.62 3.07
N ALA A 362 -15.88 21.42 2.96
CA ALA A 362 -16.10 22.23 1.76
C ALA A 362 -14.99 23.28 1.54
N ASP A 363 -14.38 23.79 2.61
CA ASP A 363 -13.24 24.71 2.55
C ASP A 363 -11.94 24.04 2.05
N LYS A 364 -11.90 22.70 2.00
CA LYS A 364 -10.79 21.90 1.46
C LYS A 364 -10.98 21.49 -0.01
N ALA A 365 -12.15 21.72 -0.59
CA ALA A 365 -12.49 21.29 -1.94
C ALA A 365 -12.17 22.36 -3.03
N ASP A 366 -11.02 23.04 -2.90
CA ASP A 366 -10.53 24.07 -3.84
C ASP A 366 -11.59 25.11 -4.28
N GLY A 367 -12.43 25.54 -3.33
CA GLY A 367 -13.47 26.53 -3.57
C GLY A 367 -14.78 26.00 -4.16
N ALA A 368 -14.95 24.67 -4.28
CA ALA A 368 -16.23 24.09 -4.67
C ALA A 368 -17.35 24.51 -3.72
N SER A 369 -18.47 24.94 -4.30
CA SER A 369 -19.62 25.50 -3.59
C SER A 369 -20.91 24.71 -3.78
N ASN A 370 -20.88 23.71 -4.67
CA ASN A 370 -21.99 22.82 -5.01
C ASN A 370 -21.46 21.44 -5.47
N VAL A 371 -22.37 20.48 -5.67
CA VAL A 371 -21.99 19.09 -6.01
C VAL A 371 -21.29 18.99 -7.37
N GLU A 372 -21.70 19.79 -8.36
CA GLU A 372 -21.10 19.78 -9.71
C GLU A 372 -19.63 20.22 -9.66
N GLU A 373 -19.33 21.34 -9.00
CA GLU A 373 -17.97 21.84 -8.80
C GLU A 373 -17.10 20.85 -7.99
N PHE A 374 -17.68 20.20 -6.98
CA PHE A 374 -16.97 19.17 -6.22
C PHE A 374 -16.62 17.94 -7.08
N ILE A 375 -17.50 17.53 -8.00
CA ILE A 375 -17.21 16.43 -8.93
C ILE A 375 -16.06 16.82 -9.87
N GLU A 376 -16.01 18.06 -10.35
CA GLU A 376 -14.89 18.55 -11.15
C GLU A 376 -13.57 18.54 -10.36
N PHE A 377 -13.59 18.99 -9.10
CA PHE A 377 -12.48 18.88 -8.17
C PHE A 377 -12.05 17.41 -7.95
N ALA A 378 -13.01 16.50 -7.77
CA ALA A 378 -12.71 15.09 -7.55
C ALA A 378 -12.06 14.44 -8.77
N ARG A 379 -12.50 14.81 -10.00
CA ARG A 379 -11.88 14.36 -11.25
C ARG A 379 -10.44 14.83 -11.38
N SER A 380 -10.13 16.08 -11.06
CA SER A 380 -8.78 16.63 -11.21
C SER A 380 -7.75 15.95 -10.31
N ARG A 381 -8.18 15.39 -9.17
CA ARG A 381 -7.34 14.60 -8.25
C ARG A 381 -7.23 13.11 -8.64
N GLY A 382 -8.13 12.61 -9.49
CA GLY A 382 -8.19 11.22 -9.93
C GLY A 382 -6.96 10.76 -10.74
N ASP A 383 -6.19 11.70 -11.29
CA ASP A 383 -5.05 11.42 -12.18
C ASP A 383 -3.74 11.04 -11.47
N GLY A 384 -3.75 10.82 -10.14
CA GLY A 384 -2.61 10.20 -9.45
C GLY A 384 -2.39 10.54 -7.99
N GLU A 385 -3.09 11.55 -7.45
CA GLU A 385 -2.90 11.99 -6.06
C GLU A 385 -3.78 11.24 -5.06
N GLY A 386 -4.83 10.57 -5.55
CA GLY A 386 -5.85 9.98 -4.68
C GLY A 386 -6.73 11.06 -4.04
N LEU A 387 -7.92 10.67 -3.58
CA LEU A 387 -8.86 11.58 -2.90
C LEU A 387 -8.75 11.52 -1.37
N ARG A 388 -7.68 10.93 -0.82
CA ARG A 388 -7.60 10.63 0.61
C ARG A 388 -6.22 10.84 1.19
#